data_AF-A0AAU2DVN6-F1
#
_entry.id   AF-A0AAU2DVN6-F1
#
_cell.length_a   1.000
_cell.length_b   1.000
_cell.length_c   1.000
_cell.angle_alpha   90.00
_cell.angle_beta   90.00
_cell.angle_gamma   90.00
#
_symmetry.space_group_name_H-M   'P 1'
#
loop_
_entity.id
_entity.type
_entity.pdbx_description
1 polymer ?
#
loop_
_entity_poly.entity_id
_entity_poly.type
_entity_poly.pdbx_seq_one_letter_code
_entity_poly.pdbx_strand_id
1 'polypeptide(L)'
;MTERAPVRELKALQAALAAEHAAVYGYGVVGGRVPKGRRTEAQAAYDAHRARRDALVREVRDLDGTPVSAAAAYALPFPVPDPASAVRLAADLEDRVAGVYSDLVRAATGERRGTAAEALREAAVRAVRWRGESVAFPGLAERAGTA
;
A
#
# COMPACT_ATOMS: atom_id res chain seq x y z
N MET A 1 19.51 16.14 15.91
CA MET A 1 20.21 14.84 15.86
C MET A 1 19.77 14.15 14.57
N THR A 2 20.62 14.15 13.54
CA THR A 2 20.24 13.63 12.21
C THR A 2 20.36 12.12 12.20
N GLU A 3 19.26 11.39 12.01
CA GLU A 3 19.25 9.94 11.94
C GLU A 3 20.06 9.45 10.73
N ARG A 4 20.94 8.46 10.97
CA ARG A 4 21.87 7.93 9.95
C ARG A 4 21.07 7.33 8.79
N ALA A 5 21.48 7.59 7.55
CA ALA A 5 20.72 7.20 6.36
C ALA A 5 20.30 5.71 6.32
N PRO A 6 21.15 4.73 6.70
CA PRO A 6 20.76 3.32 6.74
C PRO A 6 19.61 3.02 7.73
N VAL A 7 19.58 3.72 8.87
CA VAL A 7 18.52 3.53 9.87
C VAL A 7 17.19 4.08 9.37
N ARG A 8 17.20 5.23 8.69
CA ARG A 8 16.01 5.82 8.06
C ARG A 8 15.44 4.92 6.96
N GLU A 9 16.31 4.34 6.14
CA GLU A 9 15.92 3.43 5.06
C GLU A 9 15.32 2.13 5.61
N LEU A 10 15.97 1.50 6.60
CA LEU A 10 15.44 0.32 7.26
C LEU A 10 14.07 0.60 7.92
N LYS A 11 13.91 1.75 8.59
CA LYS A 11 12.63 2.16 9.17
C LYS A 11 11.53 2.30 8.12
N ALA A 12 11.84 2.90 6.97
CA ALA A 12 10.88 3.04 5.87
C ALA A 12 10.52 1.68 5.24
N LEU A 13 11.49 0.77 5.08
CA LEU A 13 11.23 -0.60 4.61
C LEU A 13 10.31 -1.37 5.57
N GLN A 14 10.53 -1.24 6.88
CA GLN A 14 9.67 -1.86 7.88
C GLN A 14 8.25 -1.28 7.86
N ALA A 15 8.11 0.04 7.67
CA ALA A 15 6.81 0.67 7.50
C ALA A 15 6.09 0.15 6.24
N ALA A 16 6.80 0.04 5.11
CA ALA A 16 6.26 -0.55 3.88
C ALA A 16 5.83 -2.00 4.10
N LEU A 17 6.64 -2.80 4.80
CA LEU A 17 6.31 -4.20 5.08
C LEU A 17 5.07 -4.33 5.97
N ALA A 18 4.93 -3.48 6.98
CA ALA A 18 3.73 -3.43 7.81
C ALA A 18 2.48 -3.05 7.00
N ALA A 19 2.60 -2.06 6.10
CA ALA A 19 1.52 -1.65 5.21
C ALA A 19 1.12 -2.77 4.24
N GLU A 20 2.08 -3.51 3.68
CA GLU A 20 1.84 -4.64 2.80
C GLU A 20 1.13 -5.80 3.53
N HIS A 21 1.50 -6.10 4.78
CA HIS A 21 0.75 -7.08 5.57
C HIS A 21 -0.70 -6.66 5.78
N ALA A 22 -0.95 -5.39 6.08
CA ALA A 22 -2.31 -4.85 6.24
C ALA A 22 -3.09 -4.88 4.91
N ALA A 23 -2.43 -4.57 3.78
CA ALA A 23 -3.03 -4.63 2.45
C ALA A 23 -3.44 -6.06 2.07
N VAL A 24 -2.58 -7.05 2.30
CA VAL A 24 -2.90 -8.48 2.07
C VAL A 24 -4.12 -8.91 2.89
N TYR A 25 -4.20 -8.53 4.17
CA TYR A 25 -5.37 -8.80 5.01
C TYR A 25 -6.63 -8.09 4.47
N GLY A 26 -6.52 -6.79 4.17
CA GLY A 26 -7.61 -5.98 3.65
C GLY A 26 -8.17 -6.50 2.32
N TYR A 27 -7.31 -6.96 1.42
CA TYR A 27 -7.74 -7.55 0.15
C TYR A 27 -8.48 -8.89 0.30
N GLY A 28 -8.25 -9.63 1.39
CA GLY A 28 -9.11 -10.76 1.76
C GLY A 28 -10.55 -10.33 2.06
N VAL A 29 -10.72 -9.20 2.76
CA VAL A 29 -12.04 -8.60 3.04
C VAL A 29 -12.68 -8.07 1.76
N VAL A 30 -11.91 -7.36 0.92
CA VAL A 30 -12.35 -6.83 -0.37
C VAL A 30 -12.85 -7.97 -1.27
N GLY A 31 -12.02 -9.00 -1.49
CA GLY A 31 -12.35 -10.14 -2.35
C GLY A 31 -13.63 -10.88 -1.94
N GLY A 32 -13.92 -10.93 -0.63
CA GLY A 32 -15.15 -11.53 -0.10
C GLY A 32 -16.42 -10.71 -0.34
N ARG A 33 -16.30 -9.41 -0.62
CA ARG A 33 -17.44 -8.47 -0.69
C ARG A 33 -17.62 -7.77 -2.02
N VAL A 34 -16.62 -7.73 -2.88
CA VAL A 34 -16.74 -7.11 -4.22
C VAL A 34 -17.69 -7.91 -5.13
N PRO A 35 -18.33 -7.24 -6.11
CA PRO A 35 -19.15 -7.92 -7.11
C PRO A 35 -18.34 -8.96 -7.89
N LYS A 36 -19.00 -10.00 -8.41
CA LYS A 36 -18.34 -11.10 -9.14
C LYS A 36 -17.43 -10.60 -10.27
N GLY A 37 -17.85 -9.57 -11.01
CA GLY A 37 -17.06 -8.98 -12.11
C GLY A 37 -15.73 -8.33 -11.70
N ARG A 38 -15.54 -8.04 -10.41
CA ARG A 38 -14.30 -7.44 -9.87
C ARG A 38 -13.44 -8.41 -9.06
N ARG A 39 -13.84 -9.68 -8.93
CA ARG A 39 -13.09 -10.67 -8.14
C ARG A 39 -11.69 -10.95 -8.70
N THR A 40 -11.57 -11.03 -10.03
CA THR A 40 -10.27 -11.20 -10.68
C THR A 40 -9.34 -10.03 -10.42
N GLU A 41 -9.88 -8.80 -10.41
CA GLU A 41 -9.14 -7.59 -10.08
C GLU A 41 -8.67 -7.59 -8.61
N ALA A 42 -9.55 -7.96 -7.67
CA ALA A 42 -9.19 -8.10 -6.26
C ALA A 42 -8.12 -9.19 -6.03
N GLN A 43 -8.23 -10.33 -6.73
CA GLN A 43 -7.26 -11.42 -6.63
C GLN A 43 -5.89 -10.99 -7.17
N ALA A 44 -5.85 -10.32 -8.33
CA ALA A 44 -4.60 -9.82 -8.89
C ALA A 44 -3.90 -8.82 -7.97
N ALA A 45 -4.66 -7.93 -7.31
CA ALA A 45 -4.09 -7.00 -6.34
C ALA A 45 -3.60 -7.72 -5.07
N TYR A 46 -4.36 -8.68 -4.54
CA TYR A 46 -3.93 -9.52 -3.43
C TYR A 46 -2.59 -10.23 -3.72
N ASP A 47 -2.46 -10.83 -4.91
CA ASP A 47 -1.23 -11.52 -5.32
C ASP A 47 -0.05 -10.55 -5.48
N ALA A 48 -0.29 -9.36 -6.04
CA ALA A 48 0.72 -8.31 -6.15
C ALA A 48 1.25 -7.86 -4.76
N HIS A 49 0.36 -7.63 -3.80
CA HIS A 49 0.75 -7.28 -2.43
C HIS A 49 1.51 -8.41 -1.72
N ARG A 50 1.13 -9.67 -1.94
CA ARG A 50 1.89 -10.81 -1.41
C ARG A 50 3.30 -10.88 -1.98
N ALA A 51 3.45 -10.75 -3.29
CA ALA A 51 4.76 -10.73 -3.93
C ALA A 51 5.63 -9.58 -3.41
N ARG A 52 5.02 -8.39 -3.22
CA ARG A 52 5.71 -7.21 -2.70
C ARG A 52 6.12 -7.35 -1.24
N ARG A 53 5.24 -7.88 -0.38
CA ARG A 53 5.57 -8.25 1.01
C ARG A 53 6.78 -9.18 1.07
N ASP A 54 6.79 -10.23 0.24
CA ASP A 54 7.86 -11.22 0.24
C ASP A 54 9.20 -10.61 -0.25
N ALA A 55 9.15 -9.64 -1.16
CA ALA A 55 10.32 -8.85 -1.55
C ALA A 55 10.85 -7.98 -0.41
N LEU A 56 9.98 -7.23 0.27
CA LEU A 56 10.38 -6.38 1.40
C LEU A 56 10.97 -7.18 2.57
N VAL A 57 10.46 -8.40 2.82
CA VAL A 57 11.06 -9.30 3.82
C VAL A 57 12.53 -9.60 3.51
N ARG A 58 12.89 -9.76 2.23
CA ARG A 58 14.29 -9.95 1.81
C ARG A 58 15.08 -8.67 1.97
N GLU A 59 14.57 -7.54 1.48
CA GLU A 59 15.25 -6.25 1.55
C GLU A 59 15.54 -5.79 3.00
N VAL A 60 14.64 -6.07 3.94
CA VAL A 60 14.86 -5.80 5.37
C VAL A 60 16.02 -6.65 5.91
N ARG A 61 16.10 -7.94 5.53
CA ARG A 61 17.19 -8.83 5.94
C ARG A 61 18.52 -8.43 5.33
N ASP A 62 18.52 -7.93 4.09
CA ASP A 62 19.72 -7.44 3.41
C ASP A 62 20.33 -6.20 4.09
N LEU A 63 19.55 -5.51 4.94
CA LEU A 63 20.01 -4.42 5.82
C LEU A 63 20.22 -4.87 7.28
N ASP A 64 20.42 -6.18 7.51
CA ASP A 64 20.58 -6.81 8.82
C ASP A 64 19.38 -6.56 9.78
N GLY A 65 18.22 -6.21 9.23
CA GLY A 65 16.98 -6.01 9.97
C GLY A 65 16.22 -7.32 10.20
N THR A 66 15.44 -7.36 11.29
CA THR A 66 14.46 -8.44 11.51
C THR A 66 13.10 -8.00 10.96
N PRO A 67 12.54 -8.65 9.92
CA PRO A 67 11.27 -8.26 9.31
C PRO A 67 10.11 -8.25 10.30
N VAL A 68 9.31 -7.18 10.29
CA VAL A 68 8.09 -7.12 11.09
C VAL A 68 7.13 -8.24 10.65
N SER A 69 6.59 -8.94 11.65
CA SER A 69 5.65 -10.04 11.43
C SER A 69 4.23 -9.51 11.22
N ALA A 70 3.43 -10.26 10.45
CA ALA A 70 2.02 -9.94 10.30
C ALA A 70 1.28 -10.09 11.64
N ALA A 71 0.40 -9.15 11.96
CA ALA A 71 -0.58 -9.32 13.03
C ALA A 71 -1.63 -10.38 12.64
N ALA A 72 -2.28 -10.98 13.63
CA ALA A 72 -3.37 -11.94 13.42
C ALA A 72 -4.61 -11.30 12.76
N ALA A 73 -4.83 -10.00 13.01
CA ALA A 73 -5.90 -9.21 12.42
C ALA A 73 -5.51 -7.72 12.38
N TYR A 74 -6.16 -6.96 11.49
CA TYR A 74 -5.97 -5.52 11.34
C TYR A 74 -7.31 -4.80 11.49
N ALA A 75 -7.29 -3.65 12.18
CA ALA A 75 -8.46 -2.78 12.25
C ALA A 75 -8.72 -2.18 10.86
N LEU A 76 -9.95 -2.32 10.38
CA LEU A 76 -10.38 -1.66 9.15
C LEU A 76 -10.65 -0.18 9.43
N PRO A 77 -10.38 0.71 8.46
CA PRO A 77 -10.58 2.15 8.61
C PRO A 77 -12.06 2.54 8.81
N PHE A 78 -12.97 1.68 8.36
CA PHE A 78 -14.42 1.82 8.49
C PHE A 78 -15.09 0.45 8.33
N PRO A 79 -16.35 0.29 8.76
CA PRO A 79 -17.12 -0.92 8.51
C PRO A 79 -17.33 -1.17 7.01
N VAL A 80 -17.24 -2.44 6.60
CA VAL A 80 -17.40 -2.87 5.20
C VAL A 80 -18.57 -3.85 5.08
N PRO A 81 -19.85 -3.42 5.16
CA PRO A 81 -20.98 -4.34 5.10
C PRO A 81 -21.38 -4.73 3.67
N ASP A 82 -21.01 -3.94 2.66
CA ASP A 82 -21.56 -4.03 1.31
C ASP A 82 -20.49 -3.88 0.19
N PRO A 83 -20.83 -4.17 -1.08
CA PRO A 83 -19.87 -4.06 -2.18
C PRO A 83 -19.29 -2.66 -2.41
N ALA A 84 -20.06 -1.59 -2.19
CA ALA A 84 -19.58 -0.22 -2.39
C ALA A 84 -18.54 0.14 -1.32
N SER A 85 -18.79 -0.25 -0.06
CA SER A 85 -17.82 -0.11 1.02
C SER A 85 -16.53 -0.91 0.76
N ALA A 86 -16.62 -2.06 0.10
CA ALA A 86 -15.44 -2.87 -0.26
C ALA A 86 -14.58 -2.20 -1.34
N VAL A 87 -15.21 -1.58 -2.34
CA VAL A 87 -14.51 -0.77 -3.35
C VAL A 87 -13.80 0.43 -2.72
N ARG A 88 -14.48 1.13 -1.78
CA ARG A 88 -13.83 2.22 -1.02
C ARG A 88 -12.66 1.73 -0.18
N LEU A 89 -12.79 0.56 0.47
CA LEU A 89 -11.70 -0.03 1.24
C LEU A 89 -10.50 -0.31 0.34
N ALA A 90 -10.71 -0.90 -0.83
CA ALA A 90 -9.62 -1.18 -1.76
C ALA A 90 -8.87 0.10 -2.17
N ALA A 91 -9.60 1.18 -2.49
CA ALA A 91 -8.98 2.47 -2.80
C ALA A 91 -8.18 3.06 -1.60
N ASP A 92 -8.73 3.00 -0.38
CA ASP A 92 -8.04 3.50 0.83
C ASP A 92 -6.78 2.68 1.16
N LEU A 93 -6.82 1.36 0.97
CA LEU A 93 -5.64 0.50 1.14
C LEU A 93 -4.51 0.90 0.18
N GLU A 94 -4.84 1.08 -1.10
CA GLU A 94 -3.86 1.46 -2.13
C GLU A 94 -3.31 2.87 -1.90
N ASP A 95 -4.13 3.83 -1.49
CA ASP A 95 -3.66 5.19 -1.14
C ASP A 95 -2.70 5.17 0.06
N ARG A 96 -2.99 4.36 1.08
CA ARG A 96 -2.10 4.20 2.24
C ARG A 96 -0.77 3.53 1.86
N VAL A 97 -0.83 2.48 1.04
CA VAL A 97 0.37 1.82 0.52
C VAL A 97 1.21 2.81 -0.30
N ALA A 98 0.57 3.60 -1.18
CA ALA A 98 1.23 4.65 -1.92
C ALA A 98 1.91 5.67 -0.98
N GLY A 99 1.21 6.16 0.05
CA GLY A 99 1.80 7.07 1.03
C GLY A 99 3.08 6.54 1.68
N VAL A 100 3.06 5.28 2.13
CA VAL A 100 4.23 4.66 2.77
C VAL A 100 5.37 4.41 1.77
N TYR A 101 5.08 4.10 0.51
CA TYR A 101 6.12 4.02 -0.51
C TYR A 101 6.73 5.37 -0.85
N SER A 102 6.00 6.47 -0.73
CA SER A 102 6.56 7.82 -0.88
C SER A 102 7.63 8.09 0.18
N ASP A 103 7.38 7.67 1.43
CA ASP A 103 8.38 7.75 2.51
C ASP A 103 9.61 6.89 2.21
N LEU A 104 9.44 5.70 1.63
CA LEU A 104 10.55 4.84 1.22
C LEU A 104 11.35 5.47 0.06
N VAL A 105 10.70 6.08 -0.92
CA VAL A 105 11.36 6.83 -2.00
C VAL A 105 12.24 7.94 -1.42
N ARG A 106 11.74 8.66 -0.40
CA ARG A 106 12.48 9.71 0.29
C ARG A 106 13.68 9.16 1.08
N ALA A 107 13.55 7.98 1.67
CA ALA A 107 14.56 7.39 2.54
C ALA A 107 15.67 6.63 1.77
N ALA A 108 15.32 5.99 0.65
CA ALA A 108 16.21 5.13 -0.13
C ALA A 108 17.00 5.89 -1.21
N THR A 109 17.98 5.22 -1.82
CA THR A 109 18.78 5.68 -2.97
C THR A 109 18.95 4.58 -4.02
N GLY A 110 19.45 4.92 -5.21
CA GLY A 110 19.78 3.94 -6.26
C GLY A 110 18.58 3.08 -6.69
N GLU A 111 18.85 1.81 -6.99
CA GLU A 111 17.84 0.83 -7.43
C GLU A 111 16.65 0.73 -6.47
N ARG A 112 16.88 0.72 -5.15
CA ARG A 112 15.80 0.60 -4.17
C ARG A 112 14.85 1.80 -4.22
N ARG A 113 15.35 3.01 -4.48
CA ARG A 113 14.49 4.19 -4.71
C ARG A 113 13.64 4.00 -5.97
N GLY A 114 14.22 3.45 -7.04
CA GLY A 114 13.49 3.13 -8.26
C GLY A 114 12.37 2.12 -8.03
N THR A 115 12.67 1.00 -7.35
CA THR A 115 11.68 -0.02 -6.99
C THR A 115 10.57 0.52 -6.09
N ALA A 116 10.89 1.40 -5.14
CA ALA A 116 9.90 2.06 -4.30
C ALA A 116 9.00 3.02 -5.09
N ALA A 117 9.56 3.76 -6.05
CA ALA A 117 8.79 4.66 -6.92
C ALA A 117 7.87 3.88 -7.86
N GLU A 118 8.29 2.70 -8.33
CA GLU A 118 7.42 1.81 -9.08
C GLU A 118 6.26 1.27 -8.24
N ALA A 119 6.53 0.80 -7.02
CA ALA A 119 5.48 0.33 -6.09
C ALA A 119 4.47 1.44 -5.76
N LEU A 120 4.96 2.65 -5.50
CA LEU A 120 4.17 3.86 -5.33
C LEU A 120 3.22 4.07 -6.52
N ARG A 121 3.78 4.04 -7.74
CA ARG A 121 3.01 4.24 -8.98
C ARG A 121 1.94 3.17 -9.15
N GLU A 122 2.29 1.90 -8.96
CA GLU A 122 1.37 0.77 -9.07
C GLU A 122 0.20 0.89 -8.10
N ALA A 123 0.47 1.22 -6.84
CA ALA A 123 -0.56 1.41 -5.83
C ALA A 123 -1.48 2.59 -6.18
N ALA A 124 -0.91 3.75 -6.53
CA ALA A 124 -1.69 4.92 -6.94
C ALA A 124 -2.60 4.64 -8.15
N VAL A 125 -2.09 3.90 -9.16
CA VAL A 125 -2.89 3.49 -10.33
C VAL A 125 -4.02 2.55 -9.92
N ARG A 126 -3.76 1.59 -9.03
CA ARG A 126 -4.81 0.70 -8.51
C ARG A 126 -5.86 1.47 -7.71
N ALA A 127 -5.47 2.46 -6.89
CA ALA A 127 -6.42 3.30 -6.16
C ALA A 127 -7.42 4.00 -7.09
N VAL A 128 -6.92 4.64 -8.16
CA VAL A 128 -7.76 5.28 -9.19
C VAL A 128 -8.66 4.26 -9.88
N ARG A 129 -8.13 3.09 -10.24
CA ARG A 129 -8.90 2.01 -10.86
C ARG A 129 -10.02 1.49 -9.95
N TRP A 130 -9.78 1.42 -8.64
CA TRP A 130 -10.83 1.07 -7.67
C TRP A 130 -11.94 2.09 -7.64
N ARG A 131 -11.59 3.39 -7.61
CA ARG A 131 -12.53 4.51 -7.62
C ARG A 131 -13.34 4.58 -8.92
N GLY A 132 -12.76 4.15 -10.05
CA GLY A 132 -13.39 4.19 -11.37
C GLY A 132 -13.31 5.58 -12.04
N GLU A 133 -12.90 6.61 -11.29
CA GLU A 133 -12.70 7.98 -11.74
C GLU A 133 -11.48 8.57 -11.05
N SER A 134 -10.79 9.49 -11.73
CA SER A 134 -9.69 10.27 -11.13
C SER A 134 -10.24 11.42 -10.29
N VAL A 135 -9.57 11.76 -9.18
CA VAL A 135 -9.88 12.98 -8.43
C VAL A 135 -9.33 14.21 -9.14
N ALA A 136 -10.02 15.36 -9.01
CA ALA A 136 -9.44 16.65 -9.39
C ALA A 136 -8.22 16.94 -8.49
N PHE A 137 -7.08 17.25 -9.09
CA PHE A 137 -5.79 17.52 -8.42
C PHE A 137 -5.28 16.38 -7.50
N PRO A 138 -4.90 15.21 -8.07
CA PRO A 138 -4.36 14.09 -7.31
C PRO A 138 -3.10 14.48 -6.52
N GLY A 139 -3.08 14.20 -5.21
CA GLY A 139 -1.97 14.53 -4.32
C GLY A 139 -1.99 15.96 -3.75
N LEU A 140 -3.00 16.76 -4.06
CA LEU A 140 -3.21 18.12 -3.53
C LEU A 140 -4.56 18.19 -2.81
N ALA A 141 -4.69 17.44 -1.72
CA ALA A 141 -5.94 17.32 -0.95
C ALA A 141 -6.48 18.69 -0.50
N GLU A 142 -5.61 19.69 -0.31
CA GLU A 142 -5.98 21.05 0.03
C GLU A 142 -6.75 21.80 -1.09
N ARG A 143 -6.75 21.29 -2.32
CA ARG A 143 -7.43 21.90 -3.48
C ARG A 143 -8.70 21.18 -3.93
N ALA A 144 -9.06 20.07 -3.29
CA ALA A 144 -10.18 19.23 -3.73
C ALA A 144 -11.57 19.77 -3.35
N GLY A 145 -11.67 20.84 -2.53
CA GLY A 145 -12.93 21.31 -1.92
C GLY A 145 -13.46 22.67 -2.35
N THR A 146 -12.93 23.31 -3.41
CA THR A 146 -13.34 24.67 -3.82
C THR A 146 -14.09 24.70 -5.15
N ALA A 147 -15.08 23.83 -5.34
CA ALA A 147 -16.00 23.88 -6.48
C ALA A 147 -17.40 24.32 -6.03
#